data_AF-A0A5C4QUC4-F1
#
_entry.id   AF-A0A5C4QUC4-F1
#
_cell.length_a   1.000
_cell.length_b   1.000
_cell.length_c   1.000
_cell.angle_alpha   90.00
_cell.angle_beta   90.00
_cell.angle_gamma   90.00
#
_symmetry.space_group_name_H-M   'P 1'
#
loop_
_entity.id
_entity.type
_entity.pdbx_description
1 polymer ?
#
loop_
_entity_poly.entity_id
_entity_poly.type
_entity_poly.pdbx_seq_one_letter_code
_entity_poly.pdbx_strand_id
1 'polypeptide(L)'
;MILLPLLASATGCAAADPAVAPRADTAPSAAGATPSAPAERPRLCGAPPPAEADEFRFNRDAARRDPLVGVTPAGYTGGIASFDDLDVGELAELLELRFVDPYDRQNAAPTVWEIFRFLCAHPDVRAAGYVVSLDREDYRTSIESIYAGRIDAALSADATAFCATAEAITVENHLECFWD
;
A
#
# COMPACT_ATOMS: atom_id res chain seq x y z
N MET A 1 51.73 16.06 20.82
CA MET A 1 51.72 17.35 21.54
C MET A 1 52.45 18.36 20.67
N ILE A 2 51.73 19.01 19.76
CA ILE A 2 52.23 20.16 18.98
C ILE A 2 51.15 21.23 19.06
N LEU A 3 51.61 22.42 19.41
CA LEU A 3 50.91 23.61 19.88
C LEU A 3 50.97 24.68 18.78
N LEU A 4 50.06 25.67 18.84
CA LEU A 4 49.95 26.95 18.09
C LEU A 4 49.17 26.96 16.75
N PRO A 5 48.58 28.13 16.35
CA PRO A 5 48.01 29.22 17.15
C PRO A 5 46.62 29.72 16.67
N LEU A 6 45.94 30.47 17.55
CA LEU A 6 44.86 31.41 17.24
C LEU A 6 45.36 32.54 16.33
N LEU A 7 44.51 32.97 15.38
CA LEU A 7 44.50 34.34 14.83
C LEU A 7 43.06 34.79 14.61
N ALA A 8 42.80 36.03 15.01
CA ALA A 8 41.51 36.67 15.12
C ALA A 8 41.25 37.68 13.99
N SER A 9 39.96 37.86 13.69
CA SER A 9 39.24 39.09 13.30
C SER A 9 39.57 39.85 12.00
N ALA A 10 38.56 39.95 11.13
CA ALA A 10 38.15 41.16 10.40
C ALA A 10 36.67 40.95 9.97
N THR A 11 35.69 41.64 10.54
CA THR A 11 35.18 43.00 10.23
C THR A 11 34.68 43.18 8.79
N GLY A 12 33.34 43.21 8.66
CA GLY A 12 32.64 44.22 7.85
C GLY A 12 32.23 43.84 6.42
N CYS A 13 30.92 43.69 6.21
CA CYS A 13 30.11 44.62 5.42
C CYS A 13 28.65 44.11 5.43
N ALA A 14 27.77 44.89 6.06
CA ALA A 14 26.34 44.70 5.97
C ALA A 14 25.87 45.09 4.56
N ALA A 15 25.37 44.11 3.81
CA ALA A 15 24.55 44.37 2.63
C ALA A 15 23.10 44.44 3.08
N ALA A 16 22.41 45.51 2.69
CA ALA A 16 21.01 45.75 2.99
C ALA A 16 20.12 44.71 2.27
N ASP A 17 19.22 44.09 3.02
CA ASP A 17 18.19 43.20 2.49
C ASP A 17 17.22 43.97 1.58
N PRO A 18 16.91 43.48 0.37
CA PRO A 18 15.77 43.98 -0.38
C PRO A 18 14.48 43.54 0.32
N ALA A 19 13.63 44.52 0.61
CA ALA A 19 12.30 44.31 1.19
C ALA A 19 11.50 43.30 0.34
N VAL A 20 11.31 42.10 0.91
CA VAL A 20 10.42 41.07 0.37
C VAL A 20 8.98 41.51 0.59
N ALA A 21 8.26 41.73 -0.50
CA ALA A 21 6.83 42.03 -0.47
C ALA A 21 6.05 40.91 0.25
N PRO A 22 5.01 41.23 1.05
CA PRO A 22 4.20 40.22 1.70
C PRO A 22 3.55 39.31 0.65
N ARG A 23 3.85 38.02 0.72
CA ARG A 23 3.12 36.99 -0.02
C ARG A 23 1.69 36.99 0.50
N ALA A 24 0.73 37.16 -0.41
CA ALA A 24 -0.67 36.97 -0.10
C ALA A 24 -0.88 35.50 0.30
N ASP A 25 -1.24 35.29 1.57
CA ASP A 25 -1.75 34.03 2.08
C ASP A 25 -3.04 33.69 1.32
N THR A 26 -2.88 32.88 0.28
CA THR A 26 -4.02 32.28 -0.41
C THR A 26 -4.36 31.04 0.40
N ALA A 27 -5.38 31.14 1.25
CA ALA A 27 -5.92 30.02 1.99
C ALA A 27 -6.18 28.84 1.04
N PRO A 28 -5.77 27.61 1.37
CA PRO A 28 -6.16 26.45 0.59
C PRO A 28 -7.68 26.34 0.63
N SER A 29 -8.30 26.58 -0.52
CA SER A 29 -9.70 26.27 -0.75
C SER A 29 -9.88 24.78 -0.48
N ALA A 30 -10.57 24.46 0.61
CA ALA A 30 -11.12 23.14 0.86
C ALA A 30 -12.15 22.85 -0.24
N ALA A 31 -11.65 22.46 -1.41
CA ALA A 31 -12.46 21.78 -2.40
C ALA A 31 -12.90 20.49 -1.73
N GLY A 32 -14.14 20.48 -1.25
CA GLY A 32 -14.75 19.33 -0.60
C GLY A 32 -14.55 18.12 -1.50
N ALA A 33 -13.74 17.17 -1.03
CA ALA A 33 -13.78 15.82 -1.51
C ALA A 33 -15.24 15.39 -1.37
N THR A 34 -15.93 15.27 -2.49
CA THR A 34 -17.28 14.71 -2.50
C THR A 34 -17.13 13.32 -1.89
N PRO A 35 -17.91 12.96 -0.86
CA PRO A 35 -17.85 11.60 -0.33
C PRO A 35 -18.11 10.66 -1.50
N SER A 36 -17.09 9.89 -1.90
CA SER A 36 -17.26 8.83 -2.89
C SER A 36 -18.42 7.97 -2.42
N ALA A 37 -19.40 7.76 -3.28
CA ALA A 37 -20.49 6.84 -3.02
C ALA A 37 -19.88 5.51 -2.53
N PRO A 38 -20.52 4.82 -1.56
CA PRO A 38 -19.99 3.55 -1.07
C PRO A 38 -19.78 2.63 -2.27
N ALA A 39 -18.54 2.22 -2.49
CA ALA A 39 -18.17 1.33 -3.58
C ALA A 39 -19.09 0.11 -3.52
N GLU A 40 -19.75 -0.20 -4.64
CA GLU A 40 -20.64 -1.36 -4.72
C GLU A 40 -19.81 -2.60 -4.38
N ARG A 41 -20.29 -3.38 -3.40
CA ARG A 41 -19.57 -4.56 -2.93
C ARG A 41 -19.29 -5.51 -4.11
N PRO A 42 -18.04 -5.94 -4.35
CA PRO A 42 -17.73 -6.83 -5.45
C PRO A 42 -18.56 -8.12 -5.41
N ARG A 43 -19.02 -8.60 -6.57
CA ARG A 43 -19.80 -9.84 -6.67
C ARG A 43 -19.06 -11.04 -6.09
N LEU A 44 -17.73 -11.04 -6.25
CA LEU A 44 -16.84 -12.06 -5.74
C LEU A 44 -16.88 -12.19 -4.20
N CYS A 45 -17.32 -11.15 -3.46
CA CYS A 45 -17.55 -11.25 -2.01
C CYS A 45 -18.66 -12.23 -1.62
N GLY A 46 -19.53 -12.65 -2.55
CA GLY A 46 -20.52 -13.70 -2.33
C GLY A 46 -20.13 -15.07 -2.89
N ALA A 47 -19.01 -15.16 -3.61
CA ALA A 47 -18.57 -16.38 -4.28
C ALA A 47 -17.84 -17.33 -3.32
N PRO A 48 -17.90 -18.65 -3.56
CA PRO A 48 -16.99 -19.59 -2.93
C PRO A 48 -15.54 -19.35 -3.39
N PRO A 49 -14.54 -19.87 -2.66
CA PRO A 49 -13.17 -19.91 -3.18
C PRO A 49 -13.14 -20.55 -4.57
N PRO A 50 -12.29 -20.03 -5.48
CA PRO A 50 -12.01 -20.72 -6.73
C PRO A 50 -11.46 -22.12 -6.45
N ALA A 51 -11.50 -23.04 -7.41
CA ALA A 51 -10.84 -24.32 -7.23
C ALA A 51 -9.32 -24.14 -7.25
N GLU A 52 -8.62 -24.81 -6.35
CA GLU A 52 -7.16 -24.91 -6.38
C GLU A 52 -6.73 -25.63 -7.66
N ALA A 53 -5.75 -25.04 -8.35
CA ALA A 53 -5.19 -25.60 -9.57
C ALA A 53 -3.74 -25.99 -9.31
N ASP A 54 -3.30 -27.11 -9.90
CA ASP A 54 -1.91 -27.56 -9.77
C ASP A 54 -0.89 -26.52 -10.25
N GLU A 55 -1.27 -25.67 -11.22
CA GLU A 55 -0.46 -24.56 -11.73
C GLU A 55 -1.32 -23.31 -11.97
N PHE A 56 -0.99 -22.21 -11.30
CA PHE A 56 -1.63 -20.93 -11.56
C PHE A 56 -1.01 -20.21 -12.75
N ARG A 57 -1.73 -20.19 -13.88
CA ARG A 57 -1.36 -19.37 -15.03
C ARG A 57 -1.69 -17.90 -14.80
N PHE A 58 -0.68 -17.09 -14.54
CA PHE A 58 -0.81 -15.63 -14.41
C PHE A 58 -1.14 -14.95 -15.74
N ASN A 59 -1.97 -13.92 -15.66
CA ASN A 59 -2.12 -12.92 -16.70
C ASN A 59 -0.90 -11.99 -16.72
N ARG A 60 -0.27 -11.83 -17.89
CA ARG A 60 0.97 -11.08 -18.10
C ARG A 60 0.74 -9.68 -18.69
N ASP A 61 -0.48 -9.17 -18.69
CA ASP A 61 -0.80 -7.81 -19.14
C ASP A 61 -0.51 -6.77 -18.04
N ALA A 62 0.78 -6.44 -17.86
CA ALA A 62 1.22 -5.46 -16.85
C ALA A 62 0.62 -4.06 -17.09
N ALA A 63 0.36 -3.68 -18.35
CA ALA A 63 -0.27 -2.39 -18.67
C ALA A 63 -1.70 -2.29 -18.11
N ARG A 64 -2.39 -3.42 -17.95
CA ARG A 64 -3.69 -3.50 -17.29
C ARG A 64 -3.60 -3.69 -15.78
N ARG A 65 -2.62 -4.47 -15.30
CA ARG A 65 -2.42 -4.71 -13.85
C ARG A 65 -1.98 -3.45 -13.11
N ASP A 66 -0.96 -2.77 -13.60
CA ASP A 66 -0.26 -1.74 -12.83
C ASP A 66 -1.17 -0.58 -12.40
N PRO A 67 -2.12 -0.09 -13.24
CA PRO A 67 -3.10 0.91 -12.79
C PRO A 67 -4.02 0.44 -11.66
N LEU A 68 -4.32 -0.87 -11.55
CA LEU A 68 -5.18 -1.42 -10.49
C LEU A 68 -4.50 -1.40 -9.12
N VAL A 69 -3.17 -1.38 -9.09
CA VAL A 69 -2.36 -1.34 -7.86
C VAL A 69 -1.67 0.02 -7.69
N GLY A 70 -2.03 1.03 -8.48
CA GLY A 70 -1.42 2.36 -8.42
C GLY A 70 0.06 2.44 -8.83
N VAL A 71 0.59 1.42 -9.51
CA VAL A 71 2.00 1.35 -9.92
C VAL A 71 2.20 2.03 -11.28
N THR A 72 3.36 2.65 -11.46
CA THR A 72 3.81 3.18 -12.76
C THR A 72 5.11 2.50 -13.20
N PRO A 73 5.47 2.51 -14.50
CA PRO A 73 6.73 1.93 -14.97
C PRO A 73 7.97 2.47 -14.26
N ALA A 74 7.94 3.73 -13.79
CA ALA A 74 9.05 4.34 -13.04
C ALA A 74 9.14 3.84 -11.58
N GLY A 75 8.11 3.19 -11.06
CA GLY A 75 8.07 2.63 -9.70
C GLY A 75 8.86 1.34 -9.55
N TYR A 76 9.27 0.69 -10.65
CA TYR A 76 10.05 -0.54 -10.60
C TYR A 76 11.50 -0.25 -10.25
N THR A 77 11.95 -0.81 -9.13
CA THR A 77 13.36 -0.85 -8.72
C THR A 77 13.78 -2.31 -8.61
N GLY A 78 14.82 -2.72 -9.35
CA GLY A 78 15.24 -4.13 -9.38
C GLY A 78 14.18 -5.09 -9.95
N GLY A 79 13.23 -4.58 -10.73
CA GLY A 79 12.13 -5.36 -11.29
C GLY A 79 10.98 -5.65 -10.30
N ILE A 80 10.92 -4.92 -9.18
CA ILE A 80 9.83 -4.98 -8.19
C ILE A 80 9.28 -3.57 -7.98
N ALA A 81 7.96 -3.43 -7.86
CA ALA A 81 7.30 -2.19 -7.44
C ALA A 81 6.30 -2.49 -6.33
N SER A 82 6.33 -1.72 -5.25
CA SER A 82 5.40 -1.85 -4.13
C SER A 82 4.13 -1.03 -4.34
N PHE A 83 3.05 -1.42 -3.68
CA PHE A 83 1.79 -0.70 -3.58
C PHE A 83 1.23 -0.81 -2.17
N ASP A 84 0.49 0.21 -1.72
CA ASP A 84 0.07 0.34 -0.34
C ASP A 84 -1.38 0.77 -0.12
N ASP A 85 -2.22 0.89 -1.16
CA ASP A 85 -3.63 1.31 -1.04
C ASP A 85 -4.55 0.48 -1.95
N LEU A 86 -4.44 -0.84 -1.89
CA LEU A 86 -5.30 -1.74 -2.68
C LEU A 86 -6.63 -1.99 -1.97
N ASP A 87 -7.74 -1.59 -2.60
CA ASP A 87 -9.08 -1.83 -2.07
C ASP A 87 -9.68 -3.20 -2.44
N VAL A 88 -10.86 -3.51 -1.87
CA VAL A 88 -11.54 -4.79 -2.12
C VAL A 88 -12.01 -4.95 -3.57
N GLY A 89 -12.36 -3.86 -4.25
CA GLY A 89 -12.79 -3.88 -5.65
C GLY A 89 -11.61 -4.13 -6.58
N GLU A 90 -10.49 -3.47 -6.34
CA GLU A 90 -9.25 -3.66 -7.10
C GLU A 90 -8.69 -5.07 -6.87
N LEU A 91 -8.68 -5.58 -5.63
CA LEU A 91 -8.29 -6.97 -5.35
C LEU A 91 -9.23 -7.99 -6.01
N ALA A 92 -10.53 -7.72 -6.07
CA ALA A 92 -11.47 -8.54 -6.84
C ALA A 92 -11.12 -8.56 -8.33
N GLU A 93 -10.79 -7.40 -8.92
CA GLU A 93 -10.41 -7.32 -10.33
C GLU A 93 -9.08 -8.05 -10.60
N LEU A 94 -8.09 -7.96 -9.70
CA LEU A 94 -6.84 -8.73 -9.80
C LEU A 94 -7.11 -10.25 -9.81
N LEU A 95 -8.01 -10.73 -8.95
CA LEU A 95 -8.41 -12.14 -8.88
C LEU A 95 -9.15 -12.59 -10.16
N GLU A 96 -10.16 -11.82 -10.59
CA GLU A 96 -10.97 -12.14 -11.77
C GLU A 96 -10.13 -12.16 -13.06
N LEU A 97 -9.15 -11.26 -13.17
CA LEU A 97 -8.26 -11.15 -14.31
C LEU A 97 -7.01 -12.03 -14.20
N ARG A 98 -6.88 -12.81 -13.12
CA ARG A 98 -5.77 -13.73 -12.86
C ARG A 98 -4.40 -13.03 -12.78
N PHE A 99 -4.35 -11.81 -12.25
CA PHE A 99 -3.11 -11.11 -11.96
C PHE A 99 -2.47 -11.53 -10.64
N VAL A 100 -3.28 -12.10 -9.74
CA VAL A 100 -2.85 -12.66 -8.45
C VAL A 100 -3.41 -14.07 -8.31
N ASP A 101 -2.60 -14.99 -7.77
CA ASP A 101 -3.05 -16.34 -7.46
C ASP A 101 -3.85 -16.32 -6.14
N PRO A 102 -5.12 -16.77 -6.11
CA PRO A 102 -5.93 -16.82 -4.89
C PRO A 102 -5.29 -17.64 -3.76
N TYR A 103 -4.36 -18.55 -4.08
CA TYR A 103 -3.67 -19.40 -3.13
C TYR A 103 -2.22 -18.97 -2.84
N ASP A 104 -1.73 -17.88 -3.46
CA ASP A 104 -0.41 -17.33 -3.12
C ASP A 104 -0.36 -16.93 -1.65
N ARG A 105 0.82 -17.11 -1.05
CA ARG A 105 1.13 -16.75 0.31
C ARG A 105 2.53 -16.15 0.33
N GLN A 106 2.64 -14.88 0.72
CA GLN A 106 3.92 -14.32 1.10
C GLN A 106 4.26 -14.81 2.53
N ASN A 107 5.25 -15.70 2.64
CA ASN A 107 5.70 -16.25 3.92
C ASN A 107 4.55 -16.87 4.75
N ALA A 108 4.32 -16.35 5.96
CA ALA A 108 3.28 -16.80 6.88
C ALA A 108 1.93 -16.09 6.69
N ALA A 109 1.78 -15.27 5.64
CA ALA A 109 0.53 -14.60 5.33
C ALA A 109 -0.62 -15.60 5.13
N PRO A 110 -1.87 -15.19 5.40
CA PRO A 110 -3.04 -15.84 4.84
C PRO A 110 -2.95 -15.88 3.31
N THR A 111 -3.70 -16.79 2.69
CA THR A 111 -3.84 -16.80 1.23
C THR A 111 -4.44 -15.49 0.73
N VAL A 112 -4.15 -15.11 -0.51
CA VAL A 112 -4.77 -13.94 -1.14
C VAL A 112 -6.30 -14.01 -1.09
N TRP A 113 -6.88 -15.21 -1.25
CA TRP A 113 -8.32 -15.38 -1.10
C TRP A 113 -8.82 -15.07 0.33
N GLU A 114 -8.11 -15.52 1.36
CA GLU A 114 -8.46 -15.20 2.76
C GLU A 114 -8.36 -13.70 3.04
N ILE A 115 -7.33 -13.04 2.51
CA ILE A 115 -7.19 -11.57 2.57
C ILE A 115 -8.37 -10.89 1.87
N PHE A 116 -8.72 -11.34 0.66
CA PHE A 116 -9.88 -10.82 -0.06
C PHE A 116 -11.18 -10.99 0.75
N ARG A 117 -11.39 -12.14 1.40
CA ARG A 117 -12.55 -12.38 2.26
C ARG A 117 -12.57 -11.43 3.47
N PHE A 118 -11.42 -11.13 4.05
CA PHE A 118 -11.29 -10.17 5.14
C PHE A 118 -11.67 -8.75 4.69
N LEU A 119 -11.15 -8.29 3.56
CA LEU A 119 -11.51 -6.99 2.95
C LEU A 119 -13.02 -6.93 2.60
N CYS A 120 -13.61 -8.03 2.13
CA CYS A 120 -15.06 -8.12 1.89
C CYS A 120 -15.93 -7.99 3.16
N ALA A 121 -15.37 -8.30 4.34
CA ALA A 121 -16.02 -8.12 5.64
C ALA A 121 -15.76 -6.72 6.21
N HIS A 122 -14.61 -6.12 5.86
CA HIS A 122 -14.17 -4.80 6.33
C HIS A 122 -13.73 -3.91 5.16
N PRO A 123 -14.66 -3.28 4.41
CA PRO A 123 -14.33 -2.54 3.18
C PRO A 123 -13.42 -1.31 3.35
N ASP A 124 -13.28 -0.81 4.59
CA ASP A 124 -12.35 0.28 4.93
C ASP A 124 -10.90 -0.21 5.10
N VAL A 125 -10.70 -1.54 5.16
CA VAL A 125 -9.37 -2.15 5.16
C VAL A 125 -8.82 -2.14 3.74
N ARG A 126 -7.51 -1.96 3.67
CA ARG A 126 -6.72 -1.92 2.45
C ARG A 126 -5.62 -2.97 2.53
N ALA A 127 -5.20 -3.46 1.38
CA ALA A 127 -4.08 -4.39 1.27
C ALA A 127 -2.86 -3.68 0.66
N ALA A 128 -1.68 -4.20 0.98
CA ALA A 128 -0.42 -3.75 0.43
C ALA A 128 0.47 -4.94 0.07
N GLY A 129 1.43 -4.69 -0.81
CA GLY A 129 2.33 -5.71 -1.33
C GLY A 129 3.15 -5.20 -2.50
N TYR A 130 3.47 -6.10 -3.43
CA TYR A 130 4.30 -5.76 -4.56
C TYR A 130 3.95 -6.54 -5.82
N VAL A 131 4.34 -5.96 -6.95
CA VAL A 131 4.29 -6.58 -8.27
C VAL A 131 5.69 -6.81 -8.80
N VAL A 132 5.88 -7.96 -9.43
CA VAL A 132 7.10 -8.31 -10.14
C VAL A 132 6.96 -7.98 -11.62
N SER A 133 8.00 -7.38 -12.20
CA SER A 133 8.08 -7.03 -13.62
C SER A 133 8.08 -8.27 -14.51
N LEU A 134 7.62 -8.11 -15.76
CA LEU A 134 7.55 -9.19 -16.76
C LEU A 134 8.91 -9.76 -17.17
N ASP A 135 9.99 -9.02 -16.92
CA ASP A 135 11.35 -9.40 -17.28
C ASP A 135 11.98 -10.38 -16.27
N ARG A 136 11.35 -10.57 -15.11
CA ARG A 136 11.77 -11.55 -14.11
C ARG A 136 11.06 -12.89 -14.31
N GLU A 137 11.76 -13.97 -13.97
CA GLU A 137 11.23 -15.33 -14.08
C GLU A 137 10.15 -15.63 -13.04
N ASP A 138 10.23 -15.02 -11.86
CA ASP A 138 9.29 -15.12 -10.74
C ASP A 138 8.16 -14.08 -10.84
N TYR A 139 7.66 -13.82 -12.05
CA TYR A 139 6.53 -12.91 -12.26
C TYR A 139 5.33 -13.30 -11.39
N ARG A 140 4.96 -12.41 -10.47
CA ARG A 140 3.81 -12.54 -9.58
C ARG A 140 3.32 -11.17 -9.10
N THR A 141 2.12 -11.16 -8.56
CA THR A 141 1.60 -10.12 -7.66
C THR A 141 1.48 -10.79 -6.30
N SER A 142 2.01 -10.18 -5.25
CA SER A 142 1.94 -10.74 -3.90
C SER A 142 1.39 -9.71 -2.92
N ILE A 143 0.69 -10.20 -1.89
CA ILE A 143 0.08 -9.39 -0.83
C ILE A 143 0.77 -9.76 0.47
N GLU A 144 1.26 -8.78 1.20
CA GLU A 144 2.10 -8.98 2.39
C GLU A 144 1.63 -8.18 3.61
N SER A 145 0.65 -7.31 3.44
CA SER A 145 0.04 -6.61 4.57
C SER A 145 -1.39 -6.16 4.33
N ILE A 146 -2.07 -5.88 5.43
CA ILE A 146 -3.34 -5.16 5.47
C ILE A 146 -3.26 -3.99 6.45
N TYR A 147 -3.97 -2.91 6.16
CA TYR A 147 -4.06 -1.76 7.05
C TYR A 147 -5.46 -1.14 7.06
N ALA A 148 -5.78 -0.43 8.13
CA ALA A 148 -6.92 0.47 8.18
C ALA A 148 -6.59 1.65 9.08
N GLY A 149 -6.83 2.89 8.61
CA GLY A 149 -6.49 4.10 9.36
C GLY A 149 -7.29 4.30 10.65
N ARG A 150 -8.36 3.53 10.84
CA ARG A 150 -9.18 3.49 12.06
C ARG A 150 -9.62 2.06 12.32
N ILE A 151 -9.75 1.71 13.59
CA ILE A 151 -10.24 0.41 14.03
C ILE A 151 -11.43 0.60 14.97
N ASP A 152 -12.50 -0.15 14.73
CA ASP A 152 -13.61 -0.26 15.68
C ASP A 152 -13.54 -1.60 16.44
N ALA A 153 -14.45 -1.80 17.39
CA ALA A 153 -14.43 -3.01 18.21
C ALA A 153 -14.66 -4.30 17.39
N ALA A 154 -15.38 -4.22 16.28
CA ALA A 154 -15.63 -5.39 15.43
C ALA A 154 -14.37 -5.73 14.62
N LEU A 155 -13.79 -4.75 13.92
CA LEU A 155 -12.54 -4.93 13.19
C LEU A 155 -11.39 -5.36 14.11
N SER A 156 -11.30 -4.82 15.33
CA SER A 156 -10.26 -5.21 16.30
C SER A 156 -10.35 -6.69 16.69
N ALA A 157 -11.57 -7.19 16.94
CA ALA A 157 -11.78 -8.59 17.28
C ALA A 157 -11.40 -9.52 16.12
N ASP A 158 -11.86 -9.20 14.91
CA ASP A 158 -11.61 -10.01 13.71
C ASP A 158 -10.12 -9.96 13.30
N ALA A 159 -9.50 -8.79 13.36
CA ALA A 159 -8.07 -8.59 13.07
C ALA A 159 -7.16 -9.35 14.04
N THR A 160 -7.50 -9.41 15.33
CA THR A 160 -6.72 -10.16 16.32
C THR A 160 -6.59 -11.63 15.96
N ALA A 161 -7.67 -12.23 15.43
CA ALA A 161 -7.64 -13.62 14.97
C ALA A 161 -6.96 -13.75 13.60
N PHE A 162 -7.26 -12.85 12.66
CA PHE A 162 -6.76 -12.90 11.29
C PHE A 162 -5.24 -12.69 11.21
N CYS A 163 -4.71 -11.77 12.02
CA CYS A 163 -3.30 -11.39 12.03
C CYS A 163 -2.45 -12.20 13.02
N ALA A 164 -2.94 -13.33 13.52
CA ALA A 164 -2.26 -14.12 14.56
C ALA A 164 -0.87 -14.64 14.15
N THR A 165 -0.58 -14.70 12.85
CA THR A 165 0.72 -15.13 12.28
C THR A 165 1.54 -13.97 11.71
N ALA A 166 1.11 -12.72 11.88
CA ALA A 166 1.84 -11.55 11.42
C ALA A 166 3.13 -11.36 12.23
N GLU A 167 4.19 -10.93 11.56
CA GLU A 167 5.47 -10.60 12.21
C GLU A 167 5.39 -9.26 12.94
N ALA A 168 4.61 -8.33 12.39
CA ALA A 168 4.29 -7.06 13.01
C ALA A 168 2.77 -6.84 13.00
N ILE A 169 2.24 -6.43 14.16
CA ILE A 169 0.81 -6.19 14.36
C ILE A 169 0.55 -4.95 15.22
N THR A 170 -0.36 -4.09 14.76
CA THR A 170 -0.94 -2.98 15.52
C THR A 170 -2.47 -3.04 15.41
N VAL A 171 -3.18 -3.04 16.54
CA VAL A 171 -4.67 -3.14 16.59
C VAL A 171 -5.33 -2.17 17.61
N GLU A 172 -4.63 -1.10 18.01
CA GLU A 172 -5.13 -0.16 19.03
C GLU A 172 -5.96 0.98 18.42
N ASN A 173 -5.31 1.88 17.67
CA ASN A 173 -5.95 3.07 17.07
C ASN A 173 -6.13 2.93 15.55
N HIS A 174 -5.37 2.05 14.94
CA HIS A 174 -5.39 1.67 13.55
C HIS A 174 -5.07 0.18 13.45
N LEU A 175 -5.32 -0.40 12.28
CA LEU A 175 -4.91 -1.74 11.94
C LEU A 175 -3.66 -1.67 11.07
N GLU A 176 -2.66 -2.46 11.42
CA GLU A 176 -1.52 -2.80 10.55
C GLU A 176 -1.13 -4.25 10.85
N CYS A 177 -1.08 -5.09 9.82
CA CYS A 177 -0.57 -6.45 9.92
C CYS A 177 0.37 -6.72 8.76
N PHE A 178 1.59 -7.18 9.05
CA PHE A 178 2.64 -7.40 8.07
C PHE A 178 3.26 -8.79 8.21
N TRP A 179 3.44 -9.48 7.09
CA TRP A 179 3.97 -10.84 6.98
C TRP A 179 5.18 -10.86 6.03
N ASP A 180 6.39 -10.69 6.55
CA ASP A 180 7.66 -10.88 5.83
C ASP A 180 8.34 -12.21 6.19
#